data_AF-A0A428XBD9-F1
#
_entry.id   AF-A0A428XBD9-F1
#
_cell.length_a   1.000
_cell.length_b   1.000
_cell.length_c   1.000
_cell.angle_alpha   90.00
_cell.angle_beta   90.00
_cell.angle_gamma   90.00
#
_symmetry.space_group_name_H-M   'P 1'
#
loop_
_entity.id
_entity.type
_entity.pdbx_description
1 polymer ?
#
loop_
_entity_poly.entity_id
_entity_poly.type
_entity_poly.pdbx_seq_one_letter_code
_entity_poly.pdbx_strand_id
1 'polypeptide(L)'
;MATAEVGFVTVSRAVIAAAADLVAGVERRVVGDDNVRTAQGNAWAAICADRARAQARADMDVMVAALAARPRTRRARRDRQRAVGSSPRSSASQAALVSTR
;
A
#
# COMPACT_ATOMS: atom_id res chain seq x y z
N MET A 1 -4.20 -6.08 -28.49
CA MET A 1 -5.20 -5.95 -27.39
C MET A 1 -4.79 -4.85 -26.41
N ALA A 2 -3.61 -4.92 -25.75
CA ALA A 2 -3.15 -3.89 -24.80
C ALA A 2 -3.02 -2.45 -25.36
N THR A 3 -2.61 -2.28 -26.62
CA THR A 3 -2.48 -0.96 -27.26
C THR A 3 -3.81 -0.27 -27.49
N ALA A 4 -4.87 -1.03 -27.77
CA ALA A 4 -6.23 -0.50 -27.93
C ALA A 4 -6.82 -0.06 -26.58
N GLU A 5 -6.52 -0.79 -25.51
CA GLU A 5 -6.92 -0.45 -24.14
C GLU A 5 -6.25 0.84 -23.66
N VAL A 6 -4.95 0.99 -23.89
CA VAL A 6 -4.21 2.25 -23.61
C VAL A 6 -4.75 3.41 -24.43
N GLY A 7 -5.10 3.18 -25.70
CA GLY A 7 -5.73 4.17 -26.56
C GLY A 7 -7.09 4.62 -26.02
N PHE A 8 -7.94 3.68 -25.62
CA PHE A 8 -9.25 3.96 -25.03
C PHE A 8 -9.13 4.79 -23.76
N VAL A 9 -8.27 4.40 -22.82
CA VAL A 9 -8.05 5.15 -21.56
C VAL A 9 -7.58 6.58 -21.84
N THR A 10 -6.70 6.76 -22.83
CA THR A 10 -6.18 8.08 -23.21
C THR A 10 -7.28 8.96 -23.80
N VAL A 11 -8.10 8.41 -24.71
CA VAL A 11 -9.25 9.11 -25.29
C VAL A 11 -10.29 9.44 -24.21
N SER A 12 -10.61 8.51 -23.31
CA SER A 12 -11.53 8.76 -22.20
C SER A 12 -11.03 9.88 -21.29
N ARG A 13 -9.74 9.92 -20.97
CA ARG A 13 -9.14 11.01 -20.19
C ARG A 13 -9.23 12.35 -20.91
N ALA A 14 -8.97 12.38 -22.21
CA ALA A 14 -9.11 13.59 -23.02
C ALA A 14 -10.56 14.11 -23.04
N VAL A 15 -11.54 13.20 -23.20
CA VAL A 15 -12.96 13.56 -23.15
C VAL A 15 -13.35 14.11 -21.77
N ILE A 16 -12.90 13.47 -20.69
CA ILE A 16 -13.16 13.94 -19.33
C ILE A 16 -12.53 15.31 -19.08
N ALA A 17 -11.31 15.53 -19.53
CA ALA A 17 -10.64 16.83 -19.40
C ALA A 17 -11.41 17.93 -20.15
N ALA A 18 -11.79 17.67 -21.41
CA ALA A 18 -12.57 18.60 -22.21
C ALA A 18 -13.95 18.91 -21.58
N ALA A 19 -14.61 17.90 -21.01
CA ALA A 19 -15.87 18.09 -20.30
C ALA A 19 -15.69 18.94 -19.03
N ALA A 20 -14.61 18.72 -18.28
CA ALA A 20 -14.30 19.52 -17.09
C ALA A 20 -14.06 21.00 -17.43
N ASP A 21 -13.32 21.28 -18.51
CA ASP A 21 -13.07 22.64 -19.00
C ASP A 21 -14.36 23.33 -19.43
N LEU A 22 -15.26 22.59 -20.10
CA LEU A 22 -16.57 23.11 -20.50
C LEU A 22 -17.44 23.46 -19.30
N VAL A 23 -17.50 22.59 -18.29
CA VAL A 23 -18.24 22.85 -17.04
C VAL A 23 -17.68 24.08 -16.33
N ALA A 24 -16.34 24.20 -16.22
CA ALA A 24 -15.71 25.36 -15.61
C ALA A 24 -15.95 26.65 -16.40
N GLY A 25 -16.03 26.57 -17.73
CA GLY A 25 -16.41 27.68 -18.59
C GLY A 25 -17.85 28.13 -18.39
N VAL A 26 -18.78 27.19 -18.30
CA VAL A 26 -20.20 27.45 -18.03
C VAL A 26 -20.37 28.06 -16.64
N GLU A 27 -19.70 27.49 -15.62
CA GLU A 27 -19.74 28.03 -14.25
C GLU A 27 -19.29 29.49 -14.21
N ARG A 28 -18.14 29.82 -14.83
CA ARG A 28 -17.68 31.22 -14.93
C ARG A 28 -18.65 32.13 -15.66
N ARG A 29 -19.26 31.65 -16.75
CA ARG A 29 -20.20 32.45 -17.55
C ARG A 29 -21.52 32.71 -16.80
N VAL A 30 -21.98 31.74 -16.01
CA VAL A 30 -23.27 31.80 -15.29
C VAL A 30 -23.14 32.52 -13.95
N VAL A 31 -22.03 32.34 -13.23
CA VAL A 31 -21.81 32.94 -11.90
C VAL A 31 -21.19 34.35 -12.00
N GLY A 32 -20.62 34.71 -13.16
CA GLY A 32 -19.94 35.98 -13.38
C GLY A 32 -18.49 36.00 -12.88
N ASP A 33 -17.72 37.01 -13.28
CA ASP A 33 -16.28 37.11 -12.99
C ASP A 33 -15.98 37.26 -11.48
N ASP A 34 -16.91 37.81 -10.70
CA ASP A 34 -16.81 37.87 -9.24
C ASP A 34 -16.93 36.49 -8.57
N ASN A 35 -17.40 35.48 -9.31
CA ASN A 35 -17.50 34.07 -8.94
C ASN A 35 -17.82 33.85 -7.46
N VAL A 36 -18.87 34.51 -6.97
CA VAL A 36 -19.30 34.38 -5.58
C VAL A 36 -19.86 32.98 -5.42
N ARG A 37 -18.98 32.06 -4.99
CA ARG A 37 -19.32 30.65 -4.82
C ARG A 37 -20.59 30.56 -3.99
N THR A 38 -21.59 29.89 -4.56
CA THR A 38 -22.79 29.55 -3.82
C THR A 38 -22.38 28.78 -2.57
N ALA A 39 -23.14 28.91 -1.48
CA ALA A 39 -22.88 28.15 -0.26
C ALA A 39 -22.69 26.65 -0.54
N GLN A 40 -23.39 26.12 -1.55
CA GLN A 40 -23.24 24.77 -2.06
C GLN A 40 -21.86 24.48 -2.66
N GLY A 41 -21.30 25.39 -3.45
CA GLY A 41 -19.94 25.25 -4.01
C GLY A 41 -18.86 25.22 -2.93
N ASN A 42 -19.01 26.05 -1.89
CA ASN A 42 -18.12 26.05 -0.73
C ASN A 42 -18.20 24.73 0.05
N ALA A 43 -19.42 24.23 0.28
CA ALA A 43 -19.65 22.95 0.95
C ALA A 43 -19.03 21.80 0.16
N TRP A 44 -19.20 21.78 -1.17
CA TRP A 44 -18.63 20.74 -2.02
C TRP A 44 -17.09 20.77 -2.02
N ALA A 45 -16.48 21.96 -2.09
CA ALA A 45 -15.03 22.11 -2.01
C ALA A 45 -14.48 21.61 -0.67
N ALA A 46 -15.17 21.90 0.45
CA ALA A 46 -14.80 21.39 1.76
C ALA A 46 -14.86 19.86 1.83
N ILE A 47 -15.93 19.26 1.30
CA ILE A 47 -16.07 17.79 1.21
C ILE A 47 -14.95 17.17 0.38
N CYS A 48 -14.59 17.77 -0.75
CA CYS A 48 -13.48 17.30 -1.58
C CYS A 48 -12.14 17.36 -0.83
N ALA A 49 -11.89 18.45 -0.09
CA ALA A 49 -10.70 18.55 0.75
C ALA A 49 -10.70 17.51 1.87
N ASP A 50 -11.84 17.23 2.49
CA ASP A 50 -11.98 16.20 3.52
C ASP A 50 -11.69 14.81 2.96
N ARG A 51 -12.22 14.48 1.77
CA ARG A 51 -11.92 13.22 1.09
C ARG A 51 -10.44 13.10 0.74
N ALA A 52 -9.80 14.17 0.27
CA ALA A 52 -8.37 14.16 -0.02
C ALA A 52 -7.53 13.90 1.24
N ARG A 53 -7.88 14.53 2.37
CA ARG A 53 -7.22 14.25 3.66
C ARG A 53 -7.47 12.82 4.15
N ALA A 54 -8.67 12.29 3.95
CA ALA A 54 -8.99 10.91 4.29
C ALA A 54 -8.17 9.91 3.46
N GLN A 55 -8.04 10.15 2.16
CA GLN A 55 -7.21 9.32 1.28
C GLN A 55 -5.74 9.35 1.70
N ALA A 56 -5.19 10.53 1.98
CA ALA A 56 -3.80 10.65 2.43
C ALA A 56 -3.54 9.90 3.76
N ARG A 57 -4.52 9.87 4.68
CA ARG A 57 -4.44 9.07 5.90
C ARG A 57 -4.46 7.58 5.61
N ALA A 58 -5.38 7.12 4.74
CA ALA A 58 -5.45 5.72 4.34
C ALA A 58 -4.15 5.25 3.68
N ASP A 59 -3.54 6.07 2.82
CA ASP A 59 -2.26 5.75 2.18
C ASP A 59 -1.13 5.63 3.21
N MET A 60 -1.09 6.52 4.21
CA MET A 60 -0.14 6.42 5.33
C MET A 60 -0.37 5.16 6.16
N ASP A 61 -1.61 4.82 6.49
CA ASP A 61 -1.94 3.62 7.26
C ASP A 61 -1.49 2.36 6.52
N VAL A 62 -1.67 2.30 5.21
CA VAL A 62 -1.18 1.21 4.36
C VAL A 62 0.35 1.12 4.40
N MET A 63 1.06 2.25 4.30
CA MET A 63 2.54 2.27 4.39
C MET A 63 3.04 1.82 5.77
N VAL A 64 2.39 2.27 6.85
CA VAL A 64 2.72 1.87 8.23
C VAL A 64 2.46 0.39 8.45
N ALA A 65 1.32 -0.13 7.96
CA ALA A 65 0.99 -1.54 8.03
C ALA A 65 2.02 -2.39 7.27
N ALA A 66 2.42 -1.96 6.06
CA ALA A 66 3.46 -2.64 5.29
C ALA A 66 4.82 -2.66 6.01
N LEU A 67 5.18 -1.56 6.70
CA LEU A 67 6.39 -1.50 7.52
C LEU A 67 6.30 -2.41 8.74
N ALA A 68 5.17 -2.43 9.43
CA ALA A 68 4.94 -3.28 10.61
C ALA A 68 4.91 -4.77 10.26
N ALA A 69 4.34 -5.13 9.10
CA ALA A 69 4.30 -6.50 8.59
C ALA A 69 5.66 -7.02 8.14
N ARG A 70 6.67 -6.15 7.95
CA ARG A 70 8.00 -6.55 7.50
C ARG A 70 8.65 -7.50 8.52
N PRO A 71 8.90 -8.78 8.18
CA PRO A 71 9.45 -9.73 9.12
C PRO A 71 10.84 -9.28 9.56
N ARG A 72 11.05 -9.09 10.87
CA ARG A 72 12.38 -8.91 11.45
C ARG A 72 13.17 -10.21 11.23
N THR A 73 14.01 -10.25 10.20
CA THR A 73 14.91 -11.35 9.81
C THR A 73 15.89 -11.84 10.89
N ARG A 74 15.78 -11.38 12.15
CA ARG A 74 16.64 -11.74 13.28
C ARG A 74 16.19 -12.95 14.08
N ARG A 75 14.93 -13.39 14.01
CA ARG A 75 14.49 -14.56 14.80
C ARG A 75 15.01 -15.89 14.26
N ALA A 76 15.20 -15.99 12.94
CA ALA A 76 15.74 -17.17 12.26
C ALA A 76 17.21 -17.51 12.64
N ARG A 77 17.99 -16.54 13.13
CA ARG A 77 19.37 -16.81 13.60
C ARG A 77 19.40 -17.44 14.99
N ARG A 78 18.40 -17.14 15.83
CA ARG A 78 18.31 -17.62 17.22
C ARG A 78 17.84 -19.07 17.30
N ASP A 79 16.97 -19.49 16.38
CA ASP A 79 16.52 -20.88 16.29
C ASP A 79 17.58 -21.80 15.67
N ARG A 80 18.36 -21.32 14.68
CA ARG A 80 19.56 -22.05 14.21
C ARG A 80 20.62 -22.20 15.29
N GLN A 81 20.85 -21.18 16.12
CA GLN A 81 21.82 -21.29 17.22
C GLN A 81 21.35 -22.24 18.33
N ARG A 82 20.04 -22.35 18.59
CA ARG A 82 19.49 -23.36 19.51
C ARG A 82 19.54 -24.78 18.94
N ALA A 83 19.32 -24.96 17.63
CA ALA A 83 19.43 -26.26 16.98
C ALA A 83 20.88 -26.77 16.87
N VAL A 84 21.87 -25.87 16.75
CA VAL A 84 23.30 -26.24 16.72
C VAL A 84 23.85 -26.51 18.14
N GLY A 85 23.17 -26.05 19.19
CA GLY A 85 23.55 -26.29 20.60
C GLY A 85 23.02 -27.59 21.22
N SER A 86 22.13 -28.33 20.53
CA SER A 86 21.55 -29.59 21.03
C SER A 86 22.07 -30.78 20.22
N SER A 87 23.38 -31.06 20.32
CA SER A 87 23.95 -32.36 19.95
C SER A 87 24.07 -33.23 21.20
N PRO A 88 23.29 -34.31 21.37
CA PRO A 88 23.61 -35.36 22.32
C PRO A 88 24.68 -36.27 21.71
N ARG A 89 25.93 -35.78 21.66
CA ARG A 89 27.09 -36.63 21.35
C ARG A 89 27.63 -37.21 22.66
N SER A 90 26.83 -38.04 23.33
CA SER A 90 27.30 -38.88 24.45
C SER A 90 26.26 -39.93 24.84
N SER A 91 26.16 -40.99 24.04
CA SER A 91 25.73 -42.32 24.51
C SER A 91 26.64 -43.31 23.79
N ALA A 92 27.83 -43.46 24.35
CA ALA A 92 28.20 -44.73 24.98
C ALA A 92 28.39 -45.85 23.95
N SER A 93 29.53 -45.78 23.26
CA SER A 93 30.24 -46.93 22.70
C SER A 93 30.75 -47.89 23.80
N GLN A 94 29.88 -48.29 24.74
CA GLN A 94 30.14 -49.37 25.70
C GLN A 94 29.31 -50.60 25.31
N ALA A 95 29.65 -51.22 24.18
CA ALA A 95 29.22 -52.58 23.87
C ALA A 95 30.22 -53.21 22.90
N ALA A 96 31.49 -53.22 23.31
CA ALA A 96 32.51 -53.99 22.62
C ALA A 96 33.52 -54.50 23.67
N LEU A 97 33.70 -55.83 23.68
CA LEU A 97 34.89 -56.57 24.14
C LEU A 97 35.01 -56.90 25.64
N VAL A 98 34.34 -57.98 26.06
CA VAL A 98 34.86 -58.99 27.00
C VAL A 98 34.52 -60.34 26.35
N SER A 99 35.36 -60.86 25.47
CA SER A 99 36.51 -61.73 25.75
C SER A 99 36.13 -63.05 26.45
N THR A 100 35.99 -64.09 25.62
CA THR A 100 36.52 -65.45 25.78
C THR A 100 37.31 -65.74 27.06
N ARG A 101 36.84 -66.76 27.82
CA ARG A 101 37.58 -67.99 28.08
C ARG A 101 36.68 -69.11 28.55
#